data_AF-X1P9V7-F1
#
_entry.id   AF-X1P9V7-F1
#
_cell.length_a   1.000
_cell.length_b   1.000
_cell.length_c   1.000
_cell.angle_alpha   90.00
_cell.angle_beta   90.00
_cell.angle_gamma   90.00
#
_symmetry.space_group_name_H-M   'P 1'
#
loop_
_entity.id
_entity.type
_entity.pdbx_description
1 polymer ?
#
loop_
_entity_poly.entity_id
_entity_poly.type
_entity_poly.pdbx_seq_one_letter_code
_entity_poly.pdbx_strand_id
1 'polypeptide(L)'
;NSLSKQVKNPEFGKALSEIKDKLVEGKSLSESFGYYPSIFPELFKSMIKVGEESGTLENVLKTLSMQMEKEHILRDRIKSAMIYPTIIICSMIAVGALMLIMVVPKLAETFEDLNMELPATTKIVIGFGIFLTNNWHLVFLGLIVLAIISMRLLKIEAVKKIVDSILLKL
;
A
#
# COMPACT_ATOMS: atom_id res chain seq x y z
N ASN A 1 31.95 8.73 5.39
CA ASN A 1 32.13 7.25 5.37
C ASN A 1 31.18 6.47 6.26
N SER A 2 30.44 7.08 7.19
CA SER A 2 29.56 6.33 8.10
C SER A 2 28.16 6.08 7.53
N LEU A 3 27.53 7.07 6.90
CA LEU A 3 26.10 6.99 6.53
C LEU A 3 25.76 5.85 5.54
N SER A 4 26.49 5.72 4.43
CA SER A 4 26.22 4.66 3.43
C SER A 4 26.42 3.25 4.01
N LYS A 5 27.29 3.09 5.01
CA LYS A 5 27.54 1.82 5.71
C LYS A 5 26.56 1.53 6.85
N GLN A 6 25.86 2.54 7.35
CA GLN A 6 24.88 2.43 8.45
C GLN A 6 23.45 2.13 7.96
N VAL A 7 23.21 2.27 6.67
CA VAL A 7 21.91 2.04 6.06
C VAL A 7 21.65 0.53 5.88
N LYS A 8 20.45 0.07 6.25
CA LYS A 8 20.00 -1.32 6.06
C LYS A 8 19.65 -1.66 4.61
N ASN A 9 19.14 -0.69 3.85
CA ASN A 9 18.74 -0.88 2.46
C ASN A 9 19.97 -0.79 1.52
N PRO A 10 20.35 -1.86 0.80
CA PRO A 10 21.54 -1.87 -0.04
C PRO A 10 21.44 -0.91 -1.24
N GLU A 11 20.24 -0.71 -1.81
CA GLU A 11 20.00 0.24 -2.90
C GLU A 11 20.21 1.68 -2.43
N PHE A 12 19.67 2.02 -1.26
CA PHE A 12 19.87 3.35 -0.67
C PHE A 12 21.33 3.58 -0.27
N GLY A 13 22.00 2.57 0.29
CA GLY A 13 23.43 2.63 0.62
C GLY A 13 24.30 2.86 -0.62
N LYS A 14 23.98 2.20 -1.74
CA LYS A 14 24.65 2.39 -3.03
C LYS A 14 24.44 3.81 -3.56
N ALA A 15 23.20 4.31 -3.56
CA ALA A 15 22.89 5.67 -3.98
C ALA A 15 23.68 6.71 -3.17
N LEU A 16 23.76 6.56 -1.85
CA LEU A 16 24.56 7.45 -1.00
C LEU A 16 26.07 7.39 -1.29
N SER A 17 26.59 6.20 -1.63
CA SER A 17 28.01 6.05 -2.00
C SER A 17 28.30 6.76 -3.32
N GLU A 18 27.45 6.57 -4.32
CA GLU A 18 27.60 7.19 -5.64
C GLU A 18 27.41 8.72 -5.58
N ILE A 19 26.47 9.22 -4.76
CA ILE A 19 26.32 10.66 -4.47
C ILE A 19 27.62 11.22 -3.87
N LYS A 20 28.24 10.53 -2.91
CA LYS A 20 29.52 10.94 -2.34
C LYS A 20 30.61 11.00 -3.41
N ASP A 21 30.70 10.00 -4.28
CA ASP A 21 31.71 9.98 -5.33
C ASP A 21 31.53 11.17 -6.30
N LYS A 22 30.29 11.52 -6.63
CA LYS A 22 29.95 12.70 -7.46
C LYS A 22 30.30 14.03 -6.78
N LEU A 23 30.09 14.14 -5.47
CA LEU A 23 30.53 15.31 -4.70
C LEU A 23 32.06 15.46 -4.71
N VAL A 24 32.80 14.35 -4.60
CA VAL A 24 34.27 14.35 -4.70
C VAL A 24 34.76 14.73 -6.10
N GLU A 25 34.02 14.36 -7.14
CA GLU A 25 34.23 14.80 -8.53
C GLU A 25 33.91 16.29 -8.75
N GLY A 26 33.42 17.02 -7.74
CA GLY A 26 33.12 18.45 -7.81
C GLY A 26 31.72 18.79 -8.29
N LYS A 27 30.81 17.81 -8.36
CA LYS A 27 29.39 18.07 -8.64
C LYS A 27 28.72 18.72 -7.45
N SER A 28 27.70 19.56 -7.69
CA SER A 28 26.88 20.10 -6.61
C SER A 28 26.07 18.99 -5.93
N LEU A 29 25.63 19.23 -4.72
CA LEU A 29 24.78 18.33 -3.95
C LEU A 29 23.42 18.15 -4.64
N SER A 30 22.83 19.24 -5.14
CA SER A 30 21.58 19.19 -5.91
C SER A 30 21.71 18.38 -7.20
N GLU A 31 22.83 18.49 -7.92
CA GLU A 31 23.09 17.68 -9.12
C GLU A 31 23.25 16.20 -8.74
N SER A 32 24.00 15.91 -7.68
CA SER A 32 24.28 14.55 -7.21
C SER A 32 23.01 13.81 -6.77
N PHE A 33 22.10 14.47 -6.03
CA PHE A 33 20.81 13.89 -5.67
C PHE A 33 19.89 13.66 -6.89
N GLY A 34 20.04 14.45 -7.95
CA GLY A 34 19.23 14.36 -9.17
C GLY A 34 19.39 13.06 -9.96
N TYR A 35 20.46 12.28 -9.71
CA TYR A 35 20.67 10.97 -10.35
C TYR A 35 19.73 9.88 -9.81
N TYR A 36 19.05 10.11 -8.66
CA TYR A 36 18.14 9.12 -8.04
C TYR A 36 16.75 9.68 -7.77
N PRO A 37 15.97 10.05 -8.81
CA PRO A 37 14.64 10.66 -8.65
C PRO A 37 13.61 9.76 -7.95
N SER A 38 13.79 8.44 -8.01
CA SER A 38 12.94 7.46 -7.30
C SER A 38 13.14 7.49 -5.78
N ILE A 39 14.30 7.96 -5.32
CA ILE A 39 14.69 8.03 -3.91
C ILE A 39 14.55 9.47 -3.39
N PHE A 40 14.99 10.45 -4.19
CA PHE A 40 14.96 11.87 -3.87
C PHE A 40 14.05 12.59 -4.88
N PRO A 41 12.80 12.91 -4.50
CA PRO A 41 11.85 13.58 -5.39
C PRO A 41 12.35 14.94 -5.88
N GLU A 42 11.81 15.44 -6.98
CA GLU A 42 12.20 16.74 -7.56
C GLU A 42 12.09 17.92 -6.57
N LEU A 43 11.12 17.88 -5.64
CA LEU A 43 11.00 18.88 -4.58
C LEU A 43 12.22 18.88 -3.64
N PHE A 44 12.73 17.70 -3.29
CA PHE A 44 13.93 17.54 -2.46
C PHE A 44 15.13 18.20 -3.12
N LYS A 45 15.37 17.86 -4.40
CA LYS A 45 16.43 18.44 -5.22
C LYS A 45 16.32 19.96 -5.34
N SER A 46 15.11 20.46 -5.60
CA SER A 46 14.85 21.90 -5.75
C SER A 46 15.16 22.67 -4.47
N MET A 47 14.78 22.13 -3.31
CA MET A 47 15.12 22.77 -2.03
C MET A 47 16.61 22.75 -1.74
N ILE A 48 17.30 21.63 -2.01
CA ILE A 48 18.77 21.55 -1.88
C ILE A 48 19.45 22.60 -2.76
N LYS A 49 19.01 22.75 -4.02
CA LYS A 49 19.56 23.75 -4.95
C LYS A 49 19.45 25.17 -4.40
N VAL A 50 18.28 25.54 -3.87
CA VAL A 50 18.08 26.84 -3.22
C VAL A 50 18.99 27.00 -2.00
N GLY A 51 19.16 25.94 -1.20
CA GLY A 51 20.07 25.93 -0.06
C GLY A 51 21.54 26.10 -0.43
N GLU A 52 21.97 25.50 -1.54
CA GLU A 52 23.32 25.67 -2.09
C GLU A 52 23.54 27.09 -2.63
N GLU A 53 22.62 27.61 -3.44
CA GLU A 53 22.74 28.94 -4.07
C GLU A 53 22.68 30.08 -3.04
N SER A 54 21.88 29.91 -1.98
CA SER A 54 21.72 30.90 -0.89
C SER A 54 22.69 30.72 0.28
N GLY A 55 23.49 29.64 0.29
CA GLY A 55 24.37 29.30 1.41
C GLY A 55 23.62 28.89 2.69
N THR A 56 22.35 28.50 2.60
CA THR A 56 21.49 28.10 3.74
C THR A 56 21.24 26.60 3.81
N LEU A 57 22.14 25.80 3.24
CA LEU A 57 22.00 24.34 3.11
C LEU A 57 21.67 23.63 4.44
N GLU A 58 22.26 24.07 5.55
CA GLU A 58 21.97 23.52 6.89
C GLU A 58 20.48 23.64 7.25
N ASN A 59 19.89 24.83 7.04
CA ASN A 59 18.47 25.09 7.33
C ASN A 59 17.55 24.29 6.42
N VAL A 60 17.92 24.16 5.14
CA VAL A 60 17.18 23.36 4.17
C VAL A 60 17.20 21.88 4.55
N LEU A 61 18.38 21.32 4.87
CA LEU A 61 18.52 19.92 5.29
C LEU A 61 17.74 19.64 6.57
N LYS A 62 17.74 20.57 7.53
CA LYS A 62 16.93 20.47 8.74
C LYS A 62 15.43 20.45 8.43
N THR A 63 14.99 21.31 7.52
CA THR A 63 13.58 21.36 7.08
C THR A 63 13.16 20.06 6.39
N LEU A 64 13.99 19.56 5.48
CA LEU A 64 13.78 18.28 4.79
C LEU A 64 13.69 17.11 5.78
N SER A 65 14.63 17.05 6.74
CA SER A 65 14.62 16.03 7.78
C SER A 65 13.31 16.02 8.58
N MET A 66 12.88 17.20 9.06
CA MET A 66 11.61 17.33 9.80
C MET A 66 10.40 16.93 8.95
N GLN A 67 10.39 17.26 7.65
CA GLN A 67 9.31 16.87 6.76
C GLN A 67 9.27 15.34 6.56
N MET A 68 10.41 14.73 6.28
CA MET A 68 10.52 13.27 6.12
C MET A 68 10.13 12.52 7.39
N GLU A 69 10.52 13.03 8.57
CA GLU A 69 10.11 12.47 9.87
C GLU A 69 8.60 12.52 10.06
N LYS A 70 7.97 13.67 9.77
CA LYS A 70 6.50 13.82 9.84
C LYS A 70 5.79 12.87 8.87
N GLU A 71 6.26 12.75 7.64
CA GLU A 71 5.70 11.83 6.65
C GLU A 71 5.83 10.37 7.09
N HIS A 72 6.98 10.00 7.67
CA HIS A 72 7.22 8.66 8.22
C HIS A 72 6.26 8.35 9.37
N ILE A 73 6.14 9.26 10.35
CA ILE A 73 5.22 9.12 11.49
C ILE A 73 3.78 8.98 11.00
N LEU A 74 3.37 9.78 10.01
CA LEU A 74 2.02 9.71 9.45
C LEU A 74 1.77 8.36 8.78
N ARG A 75 2.69 7.89 7.93
CA ARG A 75 2.59 6.59 7.27
C ARG A 75 2.51 5.45 8.29
N ASP A 76 3.31 5.50 9.35
CA ASP A 76 3.30 4.46 10.38
C ASP A 76 2.03 4.48 11.22
N ARG A 77 1.46 5.66 11.50
CA ARG A 77 0.14 5.78 12.14
C ARG A 77 -0.95 5.17 11.27
N ILE A 78 -0.95 5.47 9.96
CA ILE A 78 -1.91 4.90 9.01
C ILE A 78 -1.77 3.37 8.96
N LYS A 79 -0.53 2.86 8.82
CA LYS A 79 -0.27 1.41 8.84
C LYS A 79 -0.77 0.77 10.12
N SER A 80 -0.48 1.37 11.27
CA SER A 80 -0.90 0.86 12.57
C SER A 80 -2.41 0.84 12.72
N ALA A 81 -3.11 1.89 12.27
CA ALA A 81 -4.57 1.97 12.28
C ALA A 81 -5.22 0.90 11.38
N MET A 82 -4.55 0.51 10.28
CA MET A 82 -5.03 -0.52 9.35
C MET A 82 -4.87 -1.95 9.86
N ILE A 83 -4.04 -2.20 10.89
CA ILE A 83 -3.80 -3.55 11.42
C ILE A 83 -5.10 -4.17 11.94
N TYR A 84 -5.86 -3.43 12.76
CA TYR A 84 -7.07 -3.95 13.38
C TYR A 84 -8.17 -4.30 12.35
N PRO A 85 -8.56 -3.40 11.42
CA PRO A 85 -9.50 -3.74 10.34
C PRO A 85 -9.04 -4.94 9.50
N THR A 86 -7.75 -5.02 9.19
CA THR A 86 -7.20 -6.12 8.38
C THR A 86 -7.37 -7.46 9.08
N ILE A 87 -7.05 -7.55 10.39
CA ILE A 87 -7.19 -8.79 11.16
C ILE A 87 -8.65 -9.26 11.21
N ILE A 88 -9.60 -8.34 11.46
CA ILE A 88 -11.03 -8.69 11.54
C ILE A 88 -11.55 -9.17 10.19
N ILE A 89 -11.28 -8.43 9.11
CA ILE A 89 -11.75 -8.81 7.77
C ILE A 89 -11.17 -10.17 7.37
N CYS A 90 -9.87 -10.39 7.60
CA CYS A 90 -9.25 -11.69 7.35
C CYS A 90 -9.91 -12.81 8.18
N SER A 91 -10.19 -12.56 9.45
CA SER A 91 -10.86 -13.55 10.33
C SER A 91 -12.28 -13.86 9.87
N MET A 92 -13.05 -12.85 9.46
CA MET A 92 -14.40 -13.02 8.91
C MET A 92 -14.39 -13.85 7.62
N ILE A 93 -13.46 -13.56 6.71
CA ILE A 93 -13.31 -14.32 5.45
C ILE A 93 -12.91 -15.77 5.77
N ALA A 94 -11.97 -15.99 6.69
CA ALA A 94 -11.53 -17.32 7.07
C ALA A 94 -12.67 -18.16 7.69
N VAL A 95 -13.41 -17.58 8.65
CA VAL A 95 -14.57 -18.26 9.27
C VAL A 95 -15.67 -18.50 8.26
N GLY A 96 -15.97 -17.53 7.39
CA GLY A 96 -16.95 -17.68 6.32
C GLY A 96 -16.60 -18.78 5.33
N ALA A 97 -15.33 -18.88 4.92
CA ALA A 97 -14.85 -19.93 4.04
C ALA A 97 -14.96 -21.32 4.71
N LEU A 98 -14.58 -21.43 5.99
CA LEU A 98 -14.72 -22.69 6.75
C LEU A 98 -16.19 -23.13 6.81
N MET A 99 -17.10 -22.18 7.09
CA MET A 99 -18.54 -22.45 7.11
C MET A 99 -19.04 -23.01 5.78
N LEU A 100 -18.65 -22.39 4.66
CA LEU A 100 -19.08 -22.83 3.32
C LEU A 100 -18.49 -24.17 2.90
N ILE A 101 -17.27 -24.50 3.30
CA ILE A 101 -16.57 -25.71 2.88
C ILE A 101 -16.95 -26.93 3.74
N MET A 102 -17.09 -26.76 5.05
CA MET A 102 -17.35 -27.89 5.97
C MET A 102 -18.75 -27.90 6.54
N VAL A 103 -19.25 -26.76 7.02
CA VAL A 103 -20.46 -26.74 7.85
C VAL A 103 -21.72 -26.82 7.00
N VAL A 104 -21.81 -26.02 5.94
CA VAL A 104 -22.97 -25.98 5.06
C VAL A 104 -23.21 -27.32 4.33
N PRO A 105 -22.20 -28.00 3.76
CA PRO A 105 -22.40 -29.30 3.12
C PRO A 105 -22.87 -30.37 4.13
N LYS A 106 -22.31 -30.36 5.34
CA LYS A 106 -22.71 -31.30 6.38
C LYS A 106 -24.15 -31.08 6.85
N LEU A 107 -24.59 -29.83 6.91
CA LEU A 107 -26.02 -29.53 7.12
C LEU A 107 -26.87 -30.03 5.94
N ALA A 108 -26.40 -29.89 4.70
CA ALA A 108 -27.14 -30.37 3.54
C ALA A 108 -27.35 -31.89 3.57
N GLU A 109 -26.32 -32.67 3.90
CA GLU A 109 -26.41 -34.12 4.11
C GLU A 109 -27.49 -34.48 5.14
N THR A 110 -27.55 -33.77 6.28
CA THR A 110 -28.58 -34.06 7.30
C THR A 110 -30.01 -33.78 6.85
N PHE A 111 -30.23 -32.84 5.92
CA PHE A 111 -31.57 -32.59 5.36
C PHE A 111 -31.96 -33.68 4.37
N GLU A 112 -31.02 -34.18 3.57
CA GLU A 112 -31.24 -35.32 2.67
C GLU A 112 -31.57 -36.60 3.45
N ASP A 113 -30.87 -36.86 4.56
CA ASP A 113 -31.16 -37.99 5.46
C ASP A 113 -32.58 -37.95 6.05
N LEU A 114 -33.12 -36.75 6.24
CA LEU A 114 -34.48 -36.52 6.75
C LEU A 114 -35.54 -36.54 5.63
N ASN A 115 -35.16 -36.86 4.38
CA ASN A 115 -36.01 -36.75 3.18
C ASN A 115 -36.69 -35.37 3.04
N MET A 116 -36.02 -34.31 3.51
CA MET A 116 -36.50 -32.94 3.39
C MET A 116 -35.75 -32.22 2.28
N GLU A 117 -36.49 -31.52 1.43
CA GLU A 117 -35.84 -30.69 0.41
C GLU A 117 -35.14 -29.49 1.05
N LEU A 118 -33.93 -29.21 0.57
CA LEU A 118 -33.16 -28.04 0.97
C LEU A 118 -33.91 -26.73 0.64
N PRO A 119 -34.03 -25.80 1.61
CA PRO A 119 -34.59 -24.47 1.36
C PRO A 119 -33.81 -23.72 0.27
N ALA A 120 -34.51 -22.90 -0.51
CA ALA A 120 -33.92 -22.12 -1.60
C ALA A 120 -32.78 -21.21 -1.13
N THR A 121 -32.87 -20.67 0.08
CA THR A 121 -31.82 -19.83 0.69
C THR A 121 -30.51 -20.59 0.88
N THR A 122 -30.55 -21.84 1.36
CA THR A 122 -29.36 -22.69 1.54
C THR A 122 -28.75 -23.10 0.21
N LYS A 123 -29.58 -23.40 -0.81
CA LYS A 123 -29.10 -23.71 -2.18
C LYS A 123 -28.33 -22.54 -2.79
N ILE A 124 -28.78 -21.30 -2.58
CA ILE A 124 -28.06 -20.10 -3.04
C ILE A 124 -26.70 -19.96 -2.34
N VAL A 125 -26.64 -20.18 -1.03
CA VAL A 125 -25.39 -20.10 -0.25
C VAL A 125 -24.39 -21.15 -0.70
N ILE A 126 -24.84 -22.40 -0.93
CA ILE A 126 -24.00 -23.49 -1.46
C ILE A 126 -23.49 -23.14 -2.87
N GLY A 127 -24.38 -22.66 -3.75
CA GLY A 127 -24.01 -22.24 -5.10
C GLY A 127 -22.95 -21.15 -5.11
N PHE A 128 -23.06 -20.15 -4.23
CA PHE A 128 -22.06 -19.11 -4.07
C PHE A 128 -20.73 -19.66 -3.53
N GLY A 129 -20.79 -20.57 -2.55
CA GLY A 129 -19.61 -21.26 -2.00
C GLY A 129 -18.84 -22.06 -3.06
N ILE A 130 -19.54 -22.84 -3.89
CA ILE A 130 -18.95 -23.60 -5.01
C ILE A 130 -18.35 -22.66 -6.06
N PHE A 131 -19.01 -21.54 -6.36
CA PHE A 131 -18.47 -20.54 -7.27
C PHE A 131 -17.14 -19.96 -6.75
N LEU A 132 -17.05 -19.64 -5.46
CA LEU A 132 -15.84 -19.10 -4.83
C LEU A 132 -14.69 -20.13 -4.79
N THR A 133 -14.97 -21.40 -4.48
CA THR A 133 -13.93 -22.43 -4.38
C THR A 133 -13.46 -22.92 -5.75
N ASN A 134 -14.37 -23.16 -6.70
CA ASN A 134 -14.04 -23.65 -8.04
C ASN A 134 -13.38 -22.57 -8.92
N ASN A 135 -13.82 -21.31 -8.80
CA ASN A 135 -13.30 -20.19 -9.60
C ASN A 135 -12.40 -19.23 -8.82
N TRP A 136 -11.69 -19.72 -7.80
CA TRP A 136 -10.85 -18.89 -6.94
C TRP A 136 -9.84 -18.02 -7.72
N HIS A 137 -9.31 -18.55 -8.84
CA HIS A 137 -8.40 -17.85 -9.74
C HIS A 137 -9.06 -16.65 -10.45
N LEU A 138 -10.33 -16.77 -10.87
CA LEU A 138 -11.08 -15.66 -11.47
C LEU A 138 -11.43 -14.59 -10.43
N VAL A 139 -11.78 -15.00 -9.20
CA VAL A 139 -12.03 -14.07 -8.09
C VAL A 139 -10.76 -13.29 -7.76
N PHE A 140 -9.62 -13.97 -7.68
CA PHE A 140 -8.33 -13.33 -7.42
C PHE A 140 -7.91 -12.38 -8.55
N LEU A 141 -8.08 -12.78 -9.82
CA LEU A 141 -7.86 -11.93 -10.98
C LEU A 141 -8.77 -10.70 -10.96
N GLY A 142 -10.05 -10.88 -10.63
CA GLY A 142 -11.03 -9.81 -10.49
C GLY A 142 -10.63 -8.79 -9.42
N LEU A 143 -10.19 -9.24 -8.25
CA LEU A 143 -9.69 -8.37 -7.18
C LEU A 143 -8.45 -7.58 -7.62
N ILE A 144 -7.50 -8.22 -8.32
CA ILE A 144 -6.32 -7.54 -8.86
C ILE A 144 -6.72 -6.46 -9.86
N VAL A 145 -7.61 -6.80 -10.82
CA VAL A 145 -8.10 -5.85 -11.82
C VAL A 145 -8.82 -4.68 -11.15
N LEU A 146 -9.66 -4.95 -10.16
CA LEU A 146 -10.41 -3.94 -9.41
C LEU A 146 -9.48 -3.03 -8.59
N ALA A 147 -8.42 -3.60 -7.99
CA ALA A 147 -7.38 -2.84 -7.30
C ALA A 147 -6.61 -1.94 -8.28
N ILE A 148 -6.23 -2.44 -9.46
CA ILE A 148 -5.55 -1.65 -10.50
C ILE A 148 -6.46 -0.52 -11.01
N ILE A 149 -7.73 -0.81 -11.27
CA ILE A 149 -8.73 0.20 -11.70
C ILE A 149 -8.89 1.25 -10.61
N SER A 150 -9.06 0.86 -9.35
CA SER A 150 -9.16 1.78 -8.21
C SER A 150 -7.92 2.68 -8.11
N MET A 151 -6.72 2.10 -8.21
CA MET A 151 -5.47 2.86 -8.22
C MET A 151 -5.36 3.82 -9.42
N ARG A 152 -5.90 3.46 -10.58
CA ARG A 152 -5.93 4.34 -11.76
C ARG A 152 -6.97 5.44 -11.64
N LEU A 153 -8.15 5.14 -11.12
CA LEU A 153 -9.22 6.11 -10.89
C LEU A 153 -8.79 7.18 -9.89
N LEU A 154 -8.11 6.82 -8.81
CA LEU A 154 -7.59 7.79 -7.82
C LEU A 154 -6.50 8.72 -8.38
N LYS A 155 -5.89 8.40 -9.53
CA LYS A 155 -4.96 9.30 -10.23
C LYS A 155 -5.66 10.32 -11.12
N ILE A 156 -6.96 10.16 -11.40
CA ILE A 156 -7.75 11.11 -12.19
C ILE A 156 -8.19 12.25 -11.27
N GLU A 157 -7.84 13.49 -11.61
CA GLU A 157 -8.13 14.68 -10.78
C GLU A 157 -9.62 14.86 -10.47
N ALA A 158 -10.51 14.49 -11.40
CA ALA A 158 -11.96 14.53 -11.22
C ALA A 158 -12.44 13.57 -10.12
N VAL A 159 -11.90 12.34 -10.09
CA VAL A 159 -12.25 11.33 -9.08
C VAL A 159 -11.65 11.72 -7.73
N LYS A 160 -10.41 12.21 -7.71
CA LYS A 160 -9.76 12.69 -6.48
C LYS A 160 -10.57 13.80 -5.80
N LYS A 161 -11.07 14.79 -6.56
CA LYS A 161 -11.92 15.85 -6.01
C LYS A 161 -13.24 15.34 -5.43
N ILE A 162 -13.87 14.35 -6.05
CA ILE A 162 -15.13 13.76 -5.57
C ILE A 162 -14.88 12.97 -4.28
N VAL A 163 -13.83 12.15 -4.24
CA VAL A 163 -13.44 11.38 -3.06
C VAL A 163 -13.07 12.32 -1.91
N ASP A 164 -12.24 13.34 -2.17
CA ASP A 164 -11.86 14.34 -1.17
C ASP A 164 -13.09 15.11 -0.65
N SER A 165 -14.06 15.44 -1.51
CA SER A 165 -15.29 16.13 -1.09
C SER A 165 -16.24 15.26 -0.26
N ILE A 166 -16.26 13.94 -0.46
CA ILE A 166 -17.08 13.01 0.34
C ILE A 166 -16.41 12.72 1.68
N LEU A 167 -15.08 12.56 1.68
CA LEU A 167 -14.31 12.21 2.87
C LEU A 167 -14.16 13.38 3.84
N LEU A 168 -14.18 14.63 3.36
CA LEU A 168 -14.20 15.85 4.18
C LEU A 168 -15.60 16.27 4.66
N LYS A 169 -16.66 15.59 4.22
CA LYS A 169 -18.04 15.78 4.70
C LYS A 169 -18.45 14.78 5.79
N LEU A 170 -17.55 13.88 6.17
CA LEU A 170 -17.66 12.99 7.34
C LEU A 170 -16.72 13.48 8.45
#